data_AF-A0AAN9JMT0-F1
#
_entry.id   AF-A0AAN9JMT0-F1
#
_cell.length_a   1.000
_cell.length_b   1.000
_cell.length_c   1.000
_cell.angle_alpha   90.00
_cell.angle_beta   90.00
_cell.angle_gamma   90.00
#
_symmetry.space_group_name_H-M   'P 1'
#
loop_
_entity.id
_entity.type
_entity.pdbx_description
1 polymer ?
#
loop_
_entity_poly.entity_id
_entity_poly.type
_entity_poly.pdbx_seq_one_letter_code
_entity_poly.pdbx_strand_id
1 'polypeptide(L)'
;MLAVLMTKKMSCILKRKMRGRGLQFLQEIRDTGDIQVLITSQKEAQFTPLSNFLSHPFGPHDLLPKSTPLLLEPHHNALSISLPNNDNNATMKLRVAELEAAGFEG
;
A
#
# COMPACT_ATOMS: atom_id res chain seq x y z
N MET A 1 13.79 -9.06 5.88
CA MET A 1 14.08 -8.07 4.80
C MET A 1 13.27 -8.43 3.56
N LEU A 2 11.99 -8.04 3.55
CA LEU A 2 11.11 -8.23 2.41
C LEU A 2 11.31 -7.02 1.49
N ALA A 3 12.33 -7.06 0.63
CA ALA A 3 12.37 -6.19 -0.52
C ALA A 3 11.22 -6.64 -1.44
N VAL A 4 10.06 -6.01 -1.30
CA VAL A 4 8.99 -6.12 -2.30
C VAL A 4 9.63 -5.63 -3.59
N LEU A 5 9.90 -6.59 -4.46
CA LEU A 5 10.51 -6.41 -5.76
C LEU A 5 9.71 -5.32 -6.52
N MET A 6 10.21 -4.09 -6.50
CA MET A 6 9.68 -2.88 -7.17
C MET A 6 9.65 -3.00 -8.72
N THR A 7 9.84 -4.21 -9.27
CA THR A 7 9.91 -4.46 -10.72
C THR A 7 8.75 -5.31 -11.26
N LYS A 8 7.82 -5.78 -10.41
CA LYS A 8 6.61 -6.47 -10.89
C LYS A 8 5.45 -5.49 -11.02
N LYS A 9 4.99 -5.29 -12.25
CA LYS A 9 3.74 -4.58 -12.58
C LYS A 9 2.60 -5.13 -11.72
N MET A 10 2.11 -4.33 -10.78
CA MET A 10 1.02 -4.69 -9.88
C MET A 10 -0.25 -4.99 -10.69
N SER A 11 -0.95 -6.06 -10.32
CA SER A 11 -2.20 -6.49 -10.96
C SER A 11 -3.18 -6.96 -9.89
N CYS A 12 -4.46 -6.68 -10.09
CA CYS A 12 -5.54 -6.98 -9.15
C CYS A 12 -6.56 -7.93 -9.79
N ILE A 13 -7.01 -8.93 -9.02
CA ILE A 13 -8.09 -9.84 -9.41
C ILE A 13 -9.26 -9.61 -8.46
N LEU A 14 -10.40 -9.23 -9.03
CA LEU A 14 -11.62 -8.91 -8.29
C LEU A 14 -12.76 -9.84 -8.69
N LYS A 15 -13.49 -10.36 -7.70
CA LYS A 15 -14.70 -11.14 -7.99
C LYS A 15 -15.85 -10.30 -8.51
N ARG A 16 -15.90 -9.00 -8.23
CA ARG A 16 -16.97 -8.08 -8.64
C ARG A 16 -16.39 -6.71 -8.93
N LYS A 17 -17.13 -5.87 -9.66
CA LYS A 17 -16.74 -4.49 -9.93
C LYS A 17 -16.53 -3.71 -8.63
N MET A 18 -15.37 -3.08 -8.49
CA MET A 18 -15.03 -2.23 -7.34
C MET A 18 -15.87 -0.94 -7.38
N ARG A 19 -16.30 -0.44 -6.21
CA ARG A 19 -16.99 0.86 -6.08
C ARG A 19 -16.00 1.97 -5.70
N GLY A 20 -16.41 3.23 -5.83
CA GLY A 20 -15.58 4.43 -5.67
C GLY A 20 -14.61 4.41 -4.48
N ARG A 21 -15.03 4.03 -3.27
CA ARG A 21 -14.13 3.96 -2.09
C ARG A 21 -12.97 2.98 -2.25
N GLY A 22 -13.22 1.84 -2.89
CA GLY A 22 -12.18 0.84 -3.13
C GLY A 22 -11.23 1.29 -4.24
N LEU A 23 -11.76 1.93 -5.28
CA LEU A 23 -10.96 2.52 -6.35
C LEU A 23 -10.07 3.65 -5.81
N GLN A 24 -10.58 4.48 -4.89
CA GLN A 24 -9.82 5.54 -4.23
C GLN A 24 -8.63 4.99 -3.43
N PHE A 25 -8.80 3.87 -2.72
CA PHE A 25 -7.69 3.26 -1.98
C PHE A 25 -6.54 2.84 -2.90
N LEU A 26 -6.84 2.40 -4.13
CA LEU A 26 -5.79 2.04 -5.10
C LEU A 26 -5.04 3.28 -5.63
N GLN A 27 -5.60 4.48 -5.52
CA GLN A 27 -4.92 5.72 -5.92
C GLN A 27 -3.76 6.08 -5.00
N GLU A 28 -3.67 5.46 -3.82
CA GLU A 28 -2.55 5.64 -2.87
C GLU A 28 -1.27 4.91 -3.32
N ILE A 29 -1.33 4.09 -4.37
CA ILE A 29 -0.19 3.31 -4.88
C ILE A 29 0.48 4.09 -6.03
N ARG A 30 1.81 4.03 -6.14
CA ARG A 30 2.53 4.65 -7.26
C ARG A 30 2.13 4.01 -8.60
N ASP A 31 2.08 4.83 -9.66
CA ASP A 31 1.73 4.43 -11.03
C ASP A 31 0.37 3.72 -11.12
N THR A 32 -0.56 4.15 -10.28
CA THR A 32 -1.90 3.53 -10.13
C THR A 32 -2.67 3.39 -11.44
N GLY A 33 -2.48 4.33 -12.39
CA GLY A 33 -3.13 4.30 -13.70
C GLY A 33 -2.80 3.06 -14.54
N ASP A 34 -1.64 2.44 -14.32
CA ASP A 34 -1.14 1.26 -15.06
C ASP A 34 -1.50 -0.08 -14.41
N ILE A 35 -2.04 -0.05 -13.18
CA ILE A 35 -2.47 -1.26 -12.44
C ILE A 35 -3.54 -1.97 -13.26
N GLN A 36 -3.28 -3.23 -13.58
CA GLN A 36 -4.21 -4.05 -14.36
C GLN A 36 -5.25 -4.70 -13.45
N VAL A 37 -6.53 -4.49 -13.73
CA VAL A 37 -7.65 -5.03 -12.96
C VAL A 37 -8.42 -6.05 -13.80
N LEU A 38 -8.57 -7.27 -13.27
CA LEU A 38 -9.38 -8.33 -13.85
C LEU A 38 -10.63 -8.56 -13.00
N ILE A 39 -11.83 -8.45 -13.59
CA ILE A 39 -13.10 -8.72 -12.89
C ILE A 39 -13.66 -10.08 -13.33
N THR A 40 -13.55 -11.09 -12.47
CA THR A 40 -13.86 -12.48 -12.83
C THR A 40 -15.35 -12.81 -12.90
N SER A 41 -16.25 -11.95 -12.41
CA SER A 41 -17.69 -12.11 -12.60
C SER A 41 -18.19 -11.70 -13.98
N GLN A 42 -17.35 -11.08 -14.81
CA GLN A 42 -17.74 -10.69 -16.16
C GLN A 42 -17.62 -11.90 -17.09
N LYS A 43 -18.56 -12.01 -18.04
CA LYS A 43 -18.60 -13.10 -19.02
C LYS A 43 -17.33 -13.13 -19.89
N GLU A 44 -16.75 -11.97 -20.13
CA GLU A 44 -15.47 -11.78 -20.82
C GLU A 44 -14.51 -11.07 -19.86
N ALA A 45 -13.87 -11.83 -18.97
CA ALA A 45 -12.94 -11.27 -18.01
C ALA A 45 -11.64 -10.86 -18.72
N GLN A 46 -11.38 -9.54 -18.78
CA GLN A 46 -10.20 -8.97 -19.42
C GLN A 46 -9.45 -8.09 -18.42
N PHE A 47 -8.12 -8.07 -18.50
CA PHE A 47 -7.33 -7.09 -17.76
C PHE A 47 -7.56 -5.71 -18.35
N THR A 48 -7.96 -4.79 -17.50
CA THR A 48 -8.23 -3.40 -17.86
C THR A 48 -7.45 -2.49 -16.92
N PRO A 49 -6.76 -1.44 -17.40
CA PRO A 49 -6.04 -0.52 -16.53
C PRO A 49 -6.99 0.22 -15.58
N LEU A 50 -6.53 0.54 -14.37
CA LEU A 50 -7.34 1.22 -13.36
C LEU A 50 -7.86 2.58 -13.84
N SER A 51 -7.08 3.27 -14.67
CA SER A 51 -7.44 4.55 -15.29
C SER A 51 -8.76 4.50 -16.09
N ASN A 52 -9.14 3.33 -16.65
CA ASN A 52 -10.42 3.17 -17.35
C ASN A 52 -11.64 3.18 -16.40
N PHE A 53 -11.42 2.99 -15.10
CA PHE A 53 -12.48 2.96 -14.10
C PHE A 53 -12.69 4.30 -13.38
N LEU A 54 -11.73 5.23 -13.51
CA LEU A 54 -11.73 6.53 -12.85
C LEU A 54 -11.53 7.65 -13.87
N SER A 55 -12.61 8.32 -14.26
CA SER A 55 -12.52 9.57 -15.02
C SER A 55 -12.05 10.70 -14.09
N HIS A 56 -10.90 11.31 -14.37
CA HIS A 56 -10.30 12.40 -13.58
C HIS A 56 -10.02 11.99 -12.12
N PRO A 57 -9.06 11.07 -11.90
CA PRO A 57 -8.75 10.62 -10.55
C PRO A 57 -8.23 11.78 -9.69
N PHE A 58 -8.69 11.82 -8.45
CA PHE A 58 -8.11 12.62 -7.37
C PHE A 58 -7.25 11.70 -6.50
N GLY A 59 -6.05 12.13 -6.14
CA GLY A 59 -5.10 11.30 -5.42
C GLY A 59 -4.03 12.07 -4.65
N PRO A 60 -3.03 11.35 -4.13
CA PRO A 60 -1.99 11.93 -3.27
C PRO A 60 -1.25 13.11 -3.92
N HIS A 61 -1.04 13.07 -5.23
CA HIS A 61 -0.34 14.13 -5.96
C HIS A 61 -1.12 15.45 -6.05
N ASP A 62 -2.42 15.45 -5.80
CA ASP A 62 -3.24 16.67 -5.74
C ASP A 62 -3.12 17.38 -4.39
N LEU A 63 -2.66 16.67 -3.36
CA LEU A 63 -2.59 17.17 -1.98
C LEU A 63 -1.16 17.25 -1.42
N LEU A 64 -0.28 16.35 -1.86
CA LEU A 64 1.03 16.10 -1.27
C LEU A 64 2.15 16.38 -2.26
N PRO A 65 3.33 16.81 -1.78
CA PRO A 65 4.53 16.92 -2.61
C PRO A 65 4.90 15.58 -3.26
N LYS A 66 5.47 15.62 -4.46
CA LYS A 66 5.90 14.42 -5.22
C LYS A 66 6.96 13.56 -4.52
N SER A 67 7.70 14.15 -3.57
CA SER A 67 8.70 13.46 -2.75
C SER A 67 8.10 12.64 -1.61
N THR A 68 6.80 12.80 -1.33
CA THR A 68 6.13 12.05 -0.29
C THR A 68 6.03 10.59 -0.71
N PRO A 69 6.51 9.64 0.10
CA PRO A 69 6.38 8.23 -0.22
C PRO A 69 4.91 7.81 -0.17
N LEU A 70 4.51 7.02 -1.16
CA LEU A 70 3.17 6.50 -1.35
C LEU A 70 3.04 5.09 -0.73
N LEU A 71 1.83 4.54 -0.76
CA LEU A 71 1.57 3.21 -0.21
C LEU A 71 2.46 2.16 -0.91
N LEU A 72 3.01 1.24 -0.12
CA LEU A 72 3.96 0.18 -0.52
C LEU A 72 5.37 0.66 -0.87
N GLU A 73 5.64 1.96 -0.78
CA GLU A 73 7.00 2.48 -0.86
C GLU A 73 7.74 2.37 0.46
N PRO A 74 9.07 2.21 0.44
CA PRO A 74 9.86 2.23 1.66
C PRO A 74 9.68 3.56 2.38
N HIS A 75 9.22 3.52 3.62
CA HIS A 75 9.09 4.69 4.46
C HIS A 75 9.49 4.34 5.90
N HIS A 76 10.32 5.20 6.48
CA HIS A 76 10.73 5.10 7.88
C HIS A 76 10.19 6.33 8.61
N ASN A 77 9.40 6.11 9.66
CA ASN A 77 8.72 7.21 10.36
C ASN A 77 9.67 7.96 11.31
N ALA A 78 10.94 7.53 11.43
CA ALA A 78 11.97 8.12 12.29
C ALA A 78 11.51 8.33 13.75
N LEU A 79 10.63 7.44 14.23
CA LEU A 79 10.11 7.50 15.58
C LEU A 79 11.04 6.72 16.52
N SER A 80 11.29 7.22 17.73
CA SER A 80 12.10 6.55 18.76
C SER A 80 11.29 6.34 20.04
N ILE A 81 11.39 5.16 20.65
CA ILE A 81 10.73 4.82 21.93
C ILE A 81 11.76 4.27 22.90
N SER A 82 11.74 4.78 24.13
CA SER A 82 12.52 4.24 25.25
C SER A 82 11.84 2.99 25.83
N LEU A 83 12.47 1.82 25.69
CA LEU A 83 11.97 0.56 26.26
C LEU A 83 12.36 0.43 27.75
N PRO A 84 11.42 0.06 28.66
CA PRO A 84 11.75 -0.23 30.05
C PRO A 84 12.46 -1.59 30.20
N ASN A 85 13.53 -1.64 31.00
CA ASN A 85 14.43 -2.81 31.15
C ASN A 85 13.82 -4.09 31.76
N ASN A 86 12.54 -4.12 32.14
CA ASN A 86 11.99 -5.19 32.97
C ASN A 86 11.05 -6.18 32.25
N ASP A 87 10.91 -6.09 30.93
CA ASP A 87 9.96 -6.97 30.23
C ASP A 87 10.60 -8.32 29.88
N ASN A 88 9.82 -9.37 30.09
CA ASN A 88 10.07 -10.73 29.64
C ASN A 88 10.31 -10.80 28.11
N ASN A 89 11.25 -11.66 27.67
CA ASN A 89 11.73 -11.82 26.27
C ASN A 89 10.59 -11.88 25.22
N ALA A 90 9.51 -12.60 25.50
CA ALA A 90 8.38 -12.70 24.58
C ALA A 90 7.67 -11.35 24.34
N THR A 91 7.51 -10.53 25.38
CA THR A 91 6.91 -9.20 25.31
C THR A 91 7.80 -8.24 24.52
N MET A 92 9.12 -8.35 24.70
CA MET A 92 10.09 -7.56 23.94
C MET A 92 10.05 -7.87 22.45
N LYS A 93 9.94 -9.15 22.06
CA LYS A 93 9.80 -9.54 20.64
C LYS A 93 8.53 -9.01 20.00
N LEU A 94 7.40 -9.04 20.72
CA LEU A 94 6.13 -8.50 20.22
C LEU A 94 6.23 -6.98 20.02
N ARG A 95 6.81 -6.26 20.98
CA ARG A 95 7.02 -4.81 20.86
C ARG A 95 7.96 -4.45 19.72
N VAL A 96 9.06 -5.18 19.53
CA VAL A 96 9.98 -4.93 18.42
C VAL A 96 9.26 -5.11 17.07
N ALA A 97 8.44 -6.14 16.89
CA ALA A 97 7.67 -6.33 15.66
C ALA A 97 6.62 -5.22 15.45
N GLU A 98 5.96 -4.78 16.52
CA GLU A 98 5.02 -3.65 16.47
C GLU A 98 5.72 -2.34 16.09
N LEU A 99 6.90 -2.09 16.67
CA LEU A 99 7.74 -0.93 16.38
C LEU A 99 8.25 -0.95 14.94
N GLU A 100 8.73 -2.10 14.45
CA GLU A 100 9.17 -2.26 13.05
C GLU A 100 8.01 -1.98 12.08
N ALA A 101 6.81 -2.52 12.37
CA ALA A 101 5.62 -2.29 11.55
C ALA A 101 5.18 -0.81 11.54
N ALA A 102 5.40 -0.10 12.64
CA ALA A 102 5.15 1.32 12.77
C ALA A 102 6.33 2.21 12.33
N GLY A 103 7.43 1.63 11.84
CA GLY A 103 8.60 2.36 11.35
C GLY A 103 9.40 3.09 12.43
N PHE A 104 9.45 2.54 13.66
CA PHE A 104 10.30 3.00 14.76
C PHE A 104 11.71 2.39 14.66
N GLU A 105 12.71 3.13 15.09
CA GLU A 105 14.07 2.62 15.32
C GLU A 105 14.23 2.26 16.81
N GLY A 106 14.86 1.11 17.08
CA GLY A 106 15.10 0.57 18.42
C GLY A 106 16.37 1.08 19.08
#